data_AF-A0AAV5R1C2-F1
#
_entry.id   AF-A0AAV5R1C2-F1
#
_cell.length_a   1.000
_cell.length_b   1.000
_cell.length_c   1.000
_cell.angle_alpha   90.00
_cell.angle_beta   90.00
_cell.angle_gamma   90.00
#
_symmetry.space_group_name_H-M   'P 1'
#
loop_
_entity.id
_entity.type
_entity.pdbx_description
1 polymer ?
#
loop_
_entity_poly.entity_id
_entity_poly.type
_entity_poly.pdbx_seq_one_letter_code
_entity_poly.pdbx_strand_id
1 'polypeptide(L)'
;MPSIKETIIINANVKKVLETFHNFKNYPSWSKFMTSIEITEPGKTEETLSVGDSLKVVIFLSRKNKETVFTPTVTENSEKRFAWNGVLLSSWIFGGEHSFEFESIDENTTKLIQSEVFSGSMASPIFWMIGEDSTAGFKLFNEALKAECEK
;
A
#
# COMPACT_ATOMS: atom_id res chain seq x y z
N MET A 1 3.73 -12.69 -15.02
CA MET A 1 2.83 -11.59 -14.62
C MET A 1 3.70 -10.39 -14.30
N PRO A 2 3.36 -9.18 -14.77
CA PRO A 2 4.12 -8.00 -14.40
C PRO A 2 3.98 -7.73 -12.90
N SER A 3 5.05 -7.25 -12.28
CA SER A 3 5.08 -6.94 -10.85
C SER A 3 6.01 -5.79 -10.56
N ILE A 4 5.71 -5.03 -9.51
CA ILE A 4 6.58 -4.00 -8.93
C ILE A 4 7.00 -4.48 -7.56
N LYS A 5 8.26 -4.27 -7.20
CA LYS A 5 8.78 -4.53 -5.87
C LYS A 5 9.75 -3.42 -5.51
N GLU A 6 9.47 -2.75 -4.40
CA GLU A 6 10.34 -1.73 -3.81
C GLU A 6 10.66 -2.14 -2.38
N THR A 7 11.84 -1.76 -1.91
CA THR A 7 12.32 -2.13 -0.58
C THR A 7 13.05 -0.96 0.03
N ILE A 8 12.78 -0.69 1.31
CA ILE A 8 13.44 0.38 2.06
C ILE A 8 13.79 -0.12 3.46
N ILE A 9 14.86 0.45 4.03
CA ILE A 9 15.23 0.24 5.43
C ILE A 9 14.77 1.44 6.24
N ILE A 10 14.04 1.16 7.32
CA ILE A 10 13.52 2.13 8.28
C ILE A 10 14.24 1.88 9.61
N ASN A 11 14.89 2.92 10.14
CA ASN A 11 15.57 2.94 11.43
C ASN A 11 14.56 3.11 12.56
N ALA A 12 13.56 2.23 12.58
CA ALA A 12 12.57 2.09 13.62
C ALA A 12 12.26 0.60 13.82
N ASN A 13 11.89 0.23 15.04
CA ASN A 13 11.43 -1.13 15.32
C ASN A 13 10.12 -1.44 14.58
N VAL A 14 9.87 -2.73 14.35
CA VAL A 14 8.72 -3.17 13.52
C VAL A 14 7.38 -2.72 14.10
N LYS A 15 7.28 -2.65 15.43
CA LYS A 15 6.08 -2.21 16.13
C LYS A 15 5.73 -0.76 15.78
N LYS A 16 6.70 0.15 15.82
CA LYS A 16 6.51 1.56 15.46
C LYS A 16 6.11 1.68 13.99
N VAL A 17 6.76 0.93 13.10
CA VAL A 17 6.42 0.94 11.67
C VAL A 17 4.99 0.46 11.43
N LEU A 18 4.57 -0.63 12.08
CA LEU A 18 3.19 -1.12 12.00
C LEU A 18 2.19 -0.11 12.57
N GLU A 19 2.46 0.48 13.73
CA GLU A 19 1.59 1.49 14.35
C GLU A 19 1.43 2.72 13.44
N THR A 20 2.52 3.21 12.84
CA THR A 20 2.47 4.32 11.87
C THR A 20 1.72 3.92 10.60
N PHE A 21 1.98 2.71 10.09
CA PHE A 21 1.31 2.19 8.89
C PHE A 21 -0.19 2.00 9.09
N HIS A 22 -0.64 1.47 10.23
CA HIS A 22 -2.05 1.26 10.53
C HIS A 22 -2.76 2.54 10.98
N ASN A 23 -2.07 3.65 11.19
CA ASN A 23 -2.70 4.93 11.51
C ASN A 23 -3.22 5.64 10.25
N PHE A 24 -4.24 5.05 9.63
CA PHE A 24 -4.81 5.52 8.36
C PHE A 24 -5.29 6.97 8.41
N LYS A 25 -5.82 7.41 9.55
CA LYS A 25 -6.25 8.81 9.77
C LYS A 25 -5.13 9.83 9.61
N ASN A 26 -3.89 9.42 9.88
CA ASN A 26 -2.74 10.31 9.84
C ASN A 26 -2.05 10.35 8.46
N TYR A 27 -2.46 9.52 7.49
CA TYR A 27 -1.85 9.46 6.15
C TYR A 27 -1.73 10.81 5.46
N PRO A 28 -2.76 11.70 5.47
CA PRO A 28 -2.67 13.00 4.82
C PRO A 28 -1.54 13.90 5.37
N SER A 29 -1.07 13.65 6.60
CA SER A 29 -0.04 14.46 7.24
C SER A 29 1.38 14.14 6.75
N TRP A 30 1.62 12.92 6.28
CA TRP A 30 2.97 12.44 5.92
C TRP A 30 3.08 11.87 4.50
N SER A 31 2.04 11.24 3.96
CA SER A 31 2.04 10.65 2.62
C SER A 31 1.36 11.54 1.60
N LYS A 32 2.10 11.94 0.56
CA LYS A 32 1.57 12.71 -0.58
C LYS A 32 1.14 11.83 -1.76
N PHE A 33 1.57 10.57 -1.77
CA PHE A 33 1.20 9.61 -2.82
C PHE A 33 -0.08 8.87 -2.46
N MET A 34 -0.10 8.16 -1.33
CA MET A 34 -1.29 7.50 -0.80
C MET A 34 -1.89 8.40 0.28
N THR A 35 -2.89 9.19 -0.08
CA THR A 35 -3.38 10.29 0.76
C THR A 35 -4.41 9.83 1.79
N SER A 36 -5.18 8.77 1.50
CA SER A 36 -6.18 8.23 2.43
C SER A 36 -6.37 6.73 2.25
N ILE A 37 -6.55 6.04 3.37
CA ILE A 37 -7.12 4.69 3.44
C ILE A 37 -8.33 4.78 4.38
N GLU A 38 -9.50 4.44 3.89
CA GLU A 38 -10.74 4.43 4.67
C GLU A 38 -11.28 3.01 4.74
N ILE A 39 -11.65 2.56 5.94
CA ILE A 39 -12.36 1.29 6.11
C ILE A 39 -13.82 1.55 5.77
N THR A 40 -14.37 0.84 4.78
CA THR A 40 -15.77 1.04 4.36
C THR A 40 -16.75 0.15 5.13
N GLU A 41 -16.24 -0.85 5.84
CA GLU A 41 -17.05 -1.78 6.63
C GLU A 41 -17.63 -1.10 7.88
N PRO A 42 -18.97 -1.15 8.09
CA PRO A 42 -19.61 -0.50 9.23
C PRO A 42 -19.10 -1.04 10.58
N GLY A 43 -18.72 -0.12 11.47
CA GLY A 43 -18.29 -0.46 12.83
C GLY A 43 -16.87 -1.04 12.92
N LYS A 44 -16.13 -1.11 11.81
CA LYS A 44 -14.72 -1.52 11.82
C LYS A 44 -13.77 -0.35 11.99
N THR A 45 -12.65 -0.65 12.61
CA THR A 45 -11.54 0.25 12.93
C THR A 45 -10.24 -0.38 12.45
N GLU A 46 -9.16 0.38 12.47
CA GLU A 46 -7.82 -0.09 12.08
C GLU A 46 -7.36 -1.30 12.92
N GLU A 47 -7.84 -1.38 14.17
CA GLU A 47 -7.59 -2.51 15.09
C GLU A 47 -8.45 -3.75 14.81
N THR A 48 -9.64 -3.58 14.24
CA THR A 48 -10.61 -4.67 13.98
C THR A 48 -10.67 -5.09 12.52
N LEU A 49 -9.79 -4.52 11.68
CA LEU A 49 -9.65 -4.82 10.28
C LEU A 49 -9.21 -6.28 10.08
N SER A 50 -9.95 -7.01 9.25
CA SER A 50 -9.75 -8.43 8.99
C SER A 50 -9.79 -8.76 7.50
N VAL A 51 -9.33 -9.96 7.15
CA VAL A 51 -9.43 -10.49 5.78
C VAL A 51 -10.89 -10.47 5.30
N GLY A 52 -11.10 -10.03 4.06
CA GLY A 52 -12.41 -9.88 3.44
C GLY A 52 -13.01 -8.47 3.55
N ASP A 53 -12.43 -7.60 4.38
CA ASP A 53 -12.93 -6.23 4.54
C ASP A 53 -12.61 -5.36 3.34
N SER A 54 -13.56 -4.50 2.98
CA SER A 54 -13.36 -3.53 1.93
C SER A 54 -12.74 -2.25 2.47
N LEU A 55 -11.78 -1.74 1.71
CA LEU A 55 -11.17 -0.44 1.94
C LEU A 55 -11.56 0.51 0.81
N LYS A 56 -11.36 1.80 1.03
CA LYS A 56 -11.35 2.83 0.01
C LYS A 56 -10.02 3.55 0.10
N VAL A 57 -9.20 3.41 -0.92
CA VAL A 57 -7.86 3.98 -0.98
C VAL A 57 -7.84 5.11 -2.01
N VAL A 58 -7.23 6.23 -1.63
CA VAL A 58 -7.04 7.40 -2.48
C VAL A 58 -5.55 7.58 -2.72
N ILE A 59 -5.16 7.59 -3.99
CA ILE A 59 -3.80 7.92 -4.41
C ILE A 59 -3.78 9.16 -5.30
N PHE A 60 -2.73 9.96 -5.16
CA PHE A 60 -2.48 11.15 -5.95
C PHE A 60 -1.30 10.91 -6.90
N LEU A 61 -1.58 10.90 -8.19
CA LEU A 61 -0.56 10.74 -9.23
C LEU A 61 -0.04 12.12 -9.64
N SER A 62 1.07 12.55 -9.05
CA SER A 62 1.62 13.91 -9.25
C SER A 62 1.88 14.25 -10.72
N ARG A 63 2.32 13.29 -11.54
CA ARG A 63 2.55 13.50 -12.99
C ARG A 63 1.28 13.82 -13.78
N LYS A 64 0.12 13.35 -13.32
CA LYS A 64 -1.18 13.55 -13.98
C LYS A 64 -2.06 14.57 -13.25
N ASN A 65 -1.58 15.12 -12.13
CA ASN A 65 -2.32 15.99 -11.23
C ASN A 65 -3.74 15.47 -10.96
N LYS A 66 -3.85 14.16 -10.72
CA LYS A 66 -5.12 13.45 -10.68
C LYS A 66 -5.18 12.51 -9.47
N GLU A 67 -6.26 12.63 -8.72
CA GLU A 67 -6.64 11.66 -7.71
C GLU A 67 -7.29 10.43 -8.34
N THR A 68 -6.90 9.26 -7.85
CA THR A 68 -7.49 7.98 -8.23
C THR A 68 -7.98 7.29 -6.97
N VAL A 69 -9.23 6.84 -7.00
CA VAL A 69 -9.87 6.13 -5.89
C VAL A 69 -10.11 4.69 -6.32
N PHE A 70 -9.80 3.74 -5.43
CA PHE A 70 -10.07 2.33 -5.64
C PHE A 70 -10.57 1.68 -4.35
N THR A 71 -11.32 0.58 -4.49
CA THR A 71 -11.92 -0.14 -3.37
C THR A 71 -11.36 -1.56 -3.30
N PRO A 72 -10.17 -1.75 -2.70
CA PRO A 72 -9.58 -3.07 -2.60
C PRO A 72 -10.17 -3.86 -1.43
N THR A 73 -10.02 -5.19 -1.48
CA THR A 73 -10.42 -6.09 -0.40
C THR A 73 -9.18 -6.62 0.31
N VAL A 74 -9.14 -6.53 1.64
CA VAL A 74 -8.03 -7.05 2.46
C VAL A 74 -7.90 -8.56 2.27
N THR A 75 -6.71 -9.01 1.91
CA THR A 75 -6.37 -10.44 1.76
C THR A 75 -5.49 -10.94 2.89
N GLU A 76 -4.73 -10.06 3.55
CA GLU A 76 -3.95 -10.39 4.73
C GLU A 76 -3.80 -9.16 5.64
N ASN A 77 -3.91 -9.36 6.96
CA ASN A 77 -3.62 -8.34 7.97
C ASN A 77 -2.96 -9.01 9.18
N SER A 78 -1.64 -9.05 9.19
CA SER A 78 -0.82 -9.63 10.26
C SER A 78 0.33 -8.70 10.61
N GLU A 79 1.01 -8.96 11.73
CA GLU A 79 2.21 -8.21 12.15
C GLU A 79 3.36 -8.29 11.14
N LYS A 80 3.34 -9.25 10.22
CA LYS A 80 4.41 -9.43 9.22
C LYS A 80 4.02 -8.93 7.84
N ARG A 81 2.73 -8.93 7.54
CA ARG A 81 2.25 -8.67 6.19
C ARG A 81 0.85 -8.10 6.21
N PHE A 82 0.69 -7.03 5.44
CA PHE A 82 -0.59 -6.47 5.12
C PHE A 82 -0.77 -6.49 3.61
N ALA A 83 -1.85 -7.08 3.13
CA ALA A 83 -2.10 -7.23 1.70
C ALA A 83 -3.57 -7.01 1.39
N TRP A 84 -3.82 -6.49 0.20
CA TRP A 84 -5.15 -6.35 -0.36
C TRP A 84 -5.14 -6.68 -1.85
N ASN A 85 -6.31 -7.01 -2.38
CA ASN A 85 -6.52 -7.18 -3.81
C ASN A 85 -7.35 -6.01 -4.34
N GLY A 86 -6.76 -5.23 -5.25
CA GLY A 86 -7.42 -4.13 -5.95
C GLY A 86 -8.00 -4.57 -7.29
N VAL A 87 -9.23 -4.14 -7.57
CA VAL A 87 -9.85 -4.27 -8.90
C VAL A 87 -10.09 -2.88 -9.45
N LEU A 88 -9.45 -2.56 -10.59
CA LEU A 88 -9.48 -1.22 -11.18
C LEU A 88 -10.56 -1.06 -12.27
N LEU A 89 -10.96 -2.15 -12.93
CA LEU A 89 -12.02 -2.17 -13.94
C LEU A 89 -12.95 -3.38 -13.75
N SER A 90 -12.37 -4.58 -13.84
CA SER A 90 -13.00 -5.85 -13.45
C SER A 90 -11.90 -6.87 -13.19
N SER A 91 -12.13 -7.86 -12.32
CA SER A 91 -11.13 -8.88 -11.96
C SER A 91 -10.62 -9.70 -13.15
N TRP A 92 -11.33 -9.70 -14.27
CA TRP A 92 -10.96 -10.35 -15.53
C TRP A 92 -10.05 -9.48 -16.43
N ILE A 93 -10.19 -8.16 -16.32
CA ILE A 93 -9.50 -7.18 -17.18
C ILE A 93 -8.21 -6.72 -16.49
N PHE A 94 -8.30 -6.27 -15.23
CA PHE A 94 -7.16 -5.77 -14.48
C PHE A 94 -7.41 -5.80 -12.98
N GLY A 95 -6.65 -6.62 -12.28
CA GLY A 95 -6.56 -6.65 -10.82
C GLY A 95 -5.11 -6.68 -10.37
N GLY A 96 -4.87 -6.44 -9.08
CA GLY A 96 -3.53 -6.48 -8.52
C GLY A 96 -3.56 -6.82 -7.04
N GLU A 97 -2.74 -7.79 -6.63
CA GLU A 97 -2.45 -7.98 -5.21
C GLU A 97 -1.34 -7.01 -4.83
N HIS A 98 -1.65 -6.09 -3.92
CA HIS A 98 -0.67 -5.19 -3.33
C HIS A 98 -0.37 -5.66 -1.91
N SER A 99 0.91 -5.72 -1.56
CA SER A 99 1.35 -6.15 -0.24
C SER A 99 2.44 -5.27 0.33
N PHE A 100 2.44 -5.17 1.66
CA PHE A 100 3.48 -4.61 2.50
C PHE A 100 3.95 -5.71 3.43
N GLU A 101 5.24 -6.04 3.39
CA GLU A 101 5.86 -6.97 4.32
C GLU A 101 6.81 -6.20 5.25
N PHE A 102 6.72 -6.49 6.53
CA PHE A 102 7.44 -5.82 7.61
C PHE A 102 8.41 -6.82 8.25
N GLU A 103 9.67 -6.78 7.85
CA GLU A 103 10.73 -7.67 8.35
C GLU A 103 11.60 -6.94 9.37
N SER A 104 11.64 -7.38 10.63
CA SER A 104 12.66 -6.91 11.58
C SER A 104 14.03 -7.43 11.16
N ILE A 105 14.98 -6.51 10.96
CA ILE A 105 16.40 -6.84 10.76
C ILE A 105 17.07 -7.02 12.13
N ASP A 106 16.76 -6.10 13.05
CA ASP A 106 17.20 -6.09 14.45
C ASP A 106 16.16 -5.37 15.32
N GLU A 107 16.48 -5.13 16.60
CA GLU A 107 15.59 -4.48 17.57
C GLU A 107 15.13 -3.07 17.18
N ASN A 108 15.89 -2.36 16.34
CA ASN A 108 15.65 -0.95 16.00
C ASN A 108 15.51 -0.70 14.49
N THR A 109 15.59 -1.74 13.67
CA THR A 109 15.61 -1.61 12.21
C THR A 109 14.59 -2.55 11.57
N THR A 110 13.79 -1.99 10.67
CA THR A 110 12.77 -2.71 9.90
C THR A 110 13.03 -2.56 8.41
N LYS A 111 12.98 -3.67 7.69
CA LYS A 111 12.93 -3.70 6.25
C LYS A 111 11.48 -3.77 5.81
N LEU A 112 11.04 -2.73 5.09
CA LEU A 112 9.74 -2.69 4.46
C LEU A 112 9.89 -3.16 3.01
N ILE A 113 9.07 -4.12 2.61
CA ILE A 113 8.96 -4.58 1.23
C ILE A 113 7.56 -4.25 0.74
N GLN A 114 7.46 -3.33 -0.22
CA GLN A 114 6.21 -3.01 -0.88
C GLN A 114 6.19 -3.68 -2.25
N SER A 115 5.13 -4.43 -2.56
CA SER A 115 5.01 -5.11 -3.84
C SER A 115 3.62 -5.06 -4.41
N GLU A 116 3.52 -5.10 -5.74
CA GLU A 116 2.26 -5.27 -6.44
C GLU A 116 2.42 -6.27 -7.57
N VAL A 117 1.58 -7.31 -7.57
CA VAL A 117 1.53 -8.34 -8.60
C VAL A 117 0.26 -8.14 -9.41
N PHE A 118 0.41 -7.75 -10.68
CA PHE A 118 -0.72 -7.50 -11.56
C PHE A 118 -1.23 -8.79 -12.19
N SER A 119 -2.54 -8.92 -12.25
CA SER A 119 -3.27 -10.07 -12.77
C SER A 119 -4.34 -9.65 -13.78
N GLY A 120 -4.80 -10.61 -14.58
CA GLY A 120 -5.78 -10.38 -15.64
C GLY A 120 -5.20 -10.38 -17.05
N SER A 121 -6.10 -10.47 -18.03
CA SER A 121 -5.77 -10.59 -19.46
C SER A 121 -5.05 -9.34 -20.01
N MET A 122 -5.30 -8.16 -19.43
CA MET A 122 -4.70 -6.89 -19.84
C MET A 122 -3.59 -6.39 -18.88
N ALA A 123 -3.08 -7.25 -18.00
CA ALA A 123 -2.07 -6.86 -17.02
C ALA A 123 -0.80 -6.28 -17.67
N SER A 124 -0.27 -6.91 -18.72
CA SER A 124 0.94 -6.47 -19.42
C SER A 124 0.82 -5.09 -20.11
N PRO A 125 -0.20 -4.82 -20.95
CA PRO A 125 -0.34 -3.50 -21.57
C PRO A 125 -0.64 -2.40 -20.55
N ILE A 126 -1.43 -2.68 -19.51
CA ILE A 126 -1.71 -1.68 -18.47
C ILE A 126 -0.46 -1.39 -17.65
N PHE A 127 0.30 -2.42 -17.26
CA PHE A 127 1.58 -2.26 -16.59
C PHE A 127 2.55 -1.39 -17.39
N TRP A 128 2.61 -1.55 -18.72
CA TRP A 128 3.47 -0.69 -19.54
C TRP A 128 3.05 0.79 -19.51
N MET A 129 1.77 1.09 -19.29
CA MET A 129 1.25 2.45 -19.19
C MET A 129 1.40 3.09 -17.81
N ILE A 130 1.37 2.30 -16.72
CA ILE A 130 1.33 2.83 -15.34
C ILE A 130 2.51 2.40 -14.47
N GLY A 131 3.31 1.42 -14.89
CA GLY A 131 4.32 0.77 -14.06
C GLY A 131 5.39 1.73 -13.55
N GLU A 132 5.88 2.64 -14.39
CA GLU A 132 6.84 3.66 -13.96
C GLU A 132 6.25 4.64 -12.94
N ASP A 133 5.02 5.11 -13.18
CA ASP A 133 4.32 6.03 -12.28
C ASP A 133 4.03 5.35 -10.93
N SER A 134 3.59 4.09 -10.93
CA SER A 134 3.37 3.28 -9.73
C SER A 134 4.68 3.04 -8.96
N THR A 135 5.77 2.70 -9.66
CA THR A 135 7.09 2.50 -9.05
C THR A 135 7.60 3.77 -8.38
N ALA A 136 7.46 4.93 -9.04
CA ALA A 136 7.79 6.22 -8.45
C ALA A 136 6.93 6.54 -7.22
N GLY A 137 5.63 6.23 -7.29
CA GLY A 137 4.70 6.36 -6.17
C GLY A 137 5.09 5.53 -4.95
N PHE A 138 5.52 4.28 -5.16
CA PHE A 138 5.95 3.38 -4.09
C PHE A 138 7.19 3.92 -3.39
N LYS A 139 8.17 4.41 -4.16
CA LYS A 139 9.35 5.07 -3.59
C LYS A 139 8.97 6.28 -2.75
N LEU A 140 8.08 7.14 -3.25
CA LEU A 140 7.61 8.31 -2.49
C LEU A 140 6.88 7.92 -1.20
N PHE A 141 6.04 6.89 -1.25
CA PHE A 141 5.34 6.38 -0.07
C PHE A 141 6.31 5.79 0.96
N ASN A 142 7.23 4.93 0.52
CA ASN A 142 8.23 4.29 1.37
C ASN A 142 9.13 5.31 2.07
N GLU A 143 9.62 6.32 1.34
CA GLU A 143 10.42 7.41 1.90
C GLU A 143 9.62 8.25 2.91
N ALA A 144 8.34 8.52 2.62
CA ALA A 144 7.48 9.25 3.53
C ALA A 144 7.19 8.47 4.83
N LEU A 145 6.91 7.17 4.72
CA LEU A 145 6.71 6.30 5.87
C LEU A 145 7.99 6.19 6.71
N LYS A 146 9.16 6.03 6.06
CA LYS A 146 10.46 6.07 6.73
C LYS A 146 10.64 7.36 7.52
N ALA A 147 10.43 8.50 6.88
CA ALA A 147 10.57 9.81 7.51
C ALA A 147 9.60 10.00 8.68
N GLU A 148 8.39 9.45 8.62
CA GLU A 148 7.43 9.49 9.73
C GLU A 148 7.86 8.60 10.90
N CYS A 149 8.36 7.40 10.60
CA CYS A 149 8.80 6.43 11.61
C CYS A 149 10.11 6.83 12.30
N GLU A 150 10.96 7.64 11.66
CA GLU A 150 12.27 8.04 12.19
C GLU A 150 12.25 9.37 12.95
N LYS A 151 11.09 10.01 13.07
CA LYS A 151 10.86 11.12 14.00
C LYS A 151 10.92 10.65 15.45
#